data_AF-A0A1T4PH06-F1
#
_entry.id   AF-A0A1T4PH06-F1
#
_cell.length_a   1.000
_cell.length_b   1.000
_cell.length_c   1.000
_cell.angle_alpha   90.00
_cell.angle_beta   90.00
_cell.angle_gamma   90.00
#
_symmetry.space_group_name_H-M   'P 1'
#
loop_
_entity.id
_entity.type
_entity.pdbx_description
1 polymer ?
#
loop_
_entity_poly.entity_id
_entity_poly.type
_entity_poly.pdbx_seq_one_letter_code
_entity_poly.pdbx_strand_id
1 'polypeptide(L)'
;MVNTVVFRVLLSKGVMMSRVIVVGIAFALMGCVASENDLAQKGNWHQIGYNDGIAGYTPRSYQALSELGPVKHNDYESGYLKGIMEYCNPNFAYQMGVNGQYYEGVCEGTEQSQKFRMEWQRGWNEYNR
;
A
#
# COMPACT_ATOMS: atom_id res chain seq x y z
N MET A 1 17.48 55.92 0.55
CA MET A 1 17.04 55.09 -0.61
C MET A 1 17.88 53.81 -0.80
N VAL A 2 19.10 53.71 -0.26
CA VAL A 2 19.99 52.53 -0.44
C VAL A 2 19.58 51.31 0.42
N ASN A 3 19.06 51.52 1.63
CA ASN A 3 18.73 50.42 2.57
C ASN A 3 17.55 49.54 2.13
N THR A 4 16.58 50.07 1.39
CA THR A 4 15.38 49.33 0.99
C THR A 4 15.64 48.32 -0.13
N VAL A 5 16.62 48.61 -1.00
CA VAL A 5 17.02 47.75 -2.13
C VAL A 5 17.84 46.56 -1.62
N VAL A 6 18.77 46.78 -0.69
CA VAL A 6 19.59 45.72 -0.07
C VAL A 6 18.71 44.75 0.73
N PHE A 7 17.71 45.26 1.46
CA PHE A 7 16.79 44.43 2.23
C PHE A 7 15.88 43.57 1.34
N ARG A 8 15.40 44.11 0.20
CA ARG A 8 14.66 43.33 -0.81
C ARG A 8 15.52 42.25 -1.47
N VAL A 9 16.80 42.52 -1.74
CA VAL A 9 17.74 41.55 -2.34
C VAL A 9 18.09 40.42 -1.35
N LEU A 10 18.28 40.74 -0.06
CA LEU A 10 18.56 39.74 0.97
C LEU A 10 17.34 38.85 1.28
N LEU A 11 16.14 39.43 1.36
CA LEU A 11 14.88 38.68 1.47
C LEU A 11 14.62 37.82 0.22
N SER A 12 14.90 38.34 -0.98
CA SER A 12 14.77 37.61 -2.24
C SER A 12 15.72 36.40 -2.31
N LYS A 13 16.97 36.53 -1.85
CA LYS A 13 17.94 35.42 -1.79
C LYS A 13 17.53 34.33 -0.78
N GLY A 14 17.00 34.70 0.38
CA GLY A 14 16.48 33.76 1.38
C GLY A 14 15.23 33.01 0.92
N VAL A 15 14.30 33.70 0.25
CA VAL A 15 13.10 33.10 -0.35
C VAL A 15 13.46 32.21 -1.57
N MET A 16 14.46 32.59 -2.36
CA MET A 16 14.93 31.81 -3.50
C MET A 16 15.65 30.51 -3.07
N MET A 17 16.48 30.55 -2.02
CA MET A 17 17.12 29.36 -1.44
C MET A 17 16.09 28.38 -0.86
N SER A 18 15.07 28.89 -0.17
CA SER A 18 13.96 28.10 0.37
C SER A 18 13.13 27.42 -0.73
N ARG A 19 12.87 28.14 -1.85
CA ARG A 19 12.18 27.57 -3.01
C ARG A 19 13.00 26.48 -3.72
N VAL A 20 14.32 26.64 -3.84
CA VAL A 20 15.21 25.64 -4.44
C VAL A 20 15.26 24.36 -3.60
N ILE A 21 15.27 24.47 -2.27
CA ILE A 21 15.25 23.30 -1.37
C ILE A 21 13.91 22.55 -1.48
N VAL A 22 12.78 23.27 -1.50
CA VAL A 22 11.45 22.65 -1.66
C VAL A 22 11.31 21.95 -3.01
N VAL A 23 11.82 22.55 -4.09
CA VAL A 23 11.85 21.93 -5.42
C VAL A 23 12.79 20.71 -5.45
N GLY A 24 13.96 20.80 -4.81
CA GLY A 24 14.90 19.67 -4.71
C GLY A 24 14.34 18.48 -3.93
N ILE A 25 13.61 18.73 -2.85
CA ILE A 25 12.91 17.68 -2.08
C ILE A 25 11.77 17.08 -2.90
N ALA A 26 11.02 17.88 -3.66
CA ALA A 26 9.95 17.39 -4.52
C ALA A 26 10.46 16.43 -5.61
N PHE A 27 11.63 16.69 -6.19
CA PHE A 27 12.27 15.77 -7.16
C PHE A 27 12.78 14.47 -6.51
N ALA A 28 13.16 14.50 -5.24
CA ALA A 28 13.64 13.31 -4.52
C ALA A 28 12.52 12.30 -4.19
N LEU A 29 11.24 12.67 -4.34
CA LEU A 29 10.09 11.81 -4.06
C LEU A 29 9.65 10.95 -5.27
N MET A 30 10.37 10.98 -6.39
CA MET A 30 10.07 10.14 -7.55
C MET A 30 10.59 8.70 -7.34
N GLY A 31 9.77 7.84 -6.72
CA GLY A 31 10.00 6.39 -6.64
C GLY A 31 9.37 5.65 -7.83
N CYS A 32 10.03 4.60 -8.33
CA CYS A 32 9.46 3.71 -9.35
C CYS A 32 8.85 2.47 -8.68
N VAL A 33 7.60 2.16 -8.99
CA VAL A 33 6.95 0.90 -8.57
C VAL A 33 7.15 -0.14 -9.66
N ALA A 34 7.58 -1.35 -9.29
CA ALA A 34 7.71 -2.44 -10.24
C ALA A 34 6.32 -2.95 -10.64
N SER A 35 6.10 -3.17 -11.93
CA SER A 35 4.86 -3.81 -12.40
C SER A 35 4.85 -5.31 -12.08
N GLU A 36 3.67 -5.93 -12.05
CA GLU A 36 3.56 -7.39 -11.87
C GLU A 36 4.27 -8.16 -12.98
N ASN A 37 4.21 -7.66 -14.22
CA ASN A 37 4.93 -8.23 -15.36
C ASN A 37 6.45 -8.19 -15.13
N ASP A 38 6.98 -7.08 -14.60
CA ASP A 38 8.40 -6.98 -14.27
C ASP A 38 8.79 -7.96 -13.16
N LEU A 39 7.93 -8.13 -12.16
CA LEU A 39 8.14 -9.08 -11.06
C LEU A 39 8.13 -10.52 -11.58
N ALA A 40 7.17 -10.89 -12.42
CA ALA A 40 7.04 -12.22 -13.00
C ALA A 40 8.23 -12.54 -13.93
N GLN A 41 8.64 -11.60 -14.79
CA GLN A 41 9.83 -11.76 -15.64
C GLN A 41 11.12 -11.93 -14.84
N LYS A 42 11.25 -11.25 -13.70
CA LYS A 42 12.36 -11.42 -12.76
C LYS A 42 12.21 -12.65 -11.86
N GLY A 43 11.12 -13.40 -11.98
CA GLY A 43 10.82 -14.58 -11.18
C GLY A 43 10.50 -14.29 -9.71
N ASN A 44 10.12 -13.06 -9.36
CA ASN A 44 9.78 -12.64 -8.01
C ASN A 44 8.29 -12.86 -7.70
N TRP A 45 7.88 -14.12 -7.71
CA TRP A 45 6.50 -14.53 -7.45
C TRP A 45 6.07 -14.28 -6.00
N HIS A 46 7.02 -14.32 -5.06
CA HIS A 46 6.78 -13.99 -3.65
C HIS A 46 6.26 -12.57 -3.46
N GLN A 47 6.84 -11.58 -4.17
CA GLN A 47 6.35 -10.21 -4.09
C GLN A 47 4.94 -10.05 -4.67
N ILE A 48 4.63 -10.76 -5.76
CA ILE A 48 3.28 -10.74 -6.36
C ILE A 48 2.26 -11.29 -5.34
N GLY A 49 2.55 -12.44 -4.73
CA GLY A 49 1.70 -13.02 -3.70
C GLY A 49 1.54 -12.10 -2.48
N TYR A 50 2.64 -11.53 -2.00
CA TYR A 50 2.61 -10.57 -0.88
C TYR A 50 1.73 -9.36 -1.20
N ASN A 51 1.83 -8.80 -2.40
CA ASN A 51 1.02 -7.67 -2.84
C ASN A 51 -0.47 -8.02 -2.88
N ASP A 52 -0.83 -9.20 -3.38
CA ASP A 52 -2.23 -9.67 -3.36
C ASP A 52 -2.75 -9.84 -1.92
N GLY A 53 -1.94 -10.47 -1.06
CA GLY A 53 -2.31 -10.73 0.32
C GLY A 53 -2.49 -9.45 1.14
N ILE A 54 -1.57 -8.48 1.04
CA ILE A 54 -1.65 -7.21 1.79
C ILE A 54 -2.76 -6.31 1.26
N ALA A 55 -3.14 -6.45 -0.01
CA ALA A 55 -4.29 -5.78 -0.59
C ALA A 55 -5.63 -6.38 -0.14
N GLY A 56 -5.61 -7.55 0.51
CA GLY A 56 -6.82 -8.26 0.94
C GLY A 56 -7.57 -8.93 -0.21
N TYR A 57 -6.88 -9.25 -1.31
CA TYR A 57 -7.47 -9.99 -2.42
C TYR A 57 -7.54 -11.48 -2.11
N THR A 58 -8.50 -12.17 -2.75
CA THR A 58 -8.48 -13.63 -2.79
C THR A 58 -7.25 -14.11 -3.56
N PRO A 59 -6.67 -15.28 -3.20
CA PRO A 59 -5.50 -15.78 -3.90
C PRO A 59 -5.87 -16.10 -5.35
N ARG A 60 -5.04 -15.65 -6.29
CA ARG A 60 -5.28 -15.86 -7.72
C ARG A 60 -5.20 -17.35 -8.07
N SER A 61 -5.99 -17.75 -9.05
CA SER A 61 -5.91 -19.10 -9.61
C SER A 61 -4.58 -19.31 -10.34
N TYR A 62 -4.17 -20.58 -10.48
CA TYR A 62 -3.01 -20.92 -11.31
C TYR A 62 -3.13 -20.37 -12.73
N GLN A 63 -4.32 -20.44 -13.32
CA GLN A 63 -4.57 -19.95 -14.67
C GLN A 63 -4.30 -18.45 -14.77
N ALA A 64 -4.82 -17.64 -13.84
CA ALA A 64 -4.58 -16.20 -13.84
C ALA A 64 -3.09 -15.87 -13.64
N LEU A 65 -2.38 -16.61 -12.78
CA LEU A 65 -0.94 -16.40 -12.60
C LEU A 65 -0.14 -16.81 -13.83
N SER A 66 -0.58 -17.84 -14.56
CA SER A 66 0.11 -18.33 -15.76
C SER A 66 0.06 -17.37 -16.94
N GLU A 67 -0.89 -16.43 -16.93
CA GLU A 67 -0.96 -15.32 -17.91
C GLU A 67 0.24 -14.36 -17.76
N LEU A 68 0.85 -14.27 -16.58
CA LEU A 68 2.02 -13.42 -16.31
C LEU A 68 3.36 -14.10 -16.66
N GLY A 69 3.38 -15.44 -16.77
CA GLY A 69 4.58 -16.22 -17.09
C GLY A 69 4.67 -17.56 -16.36
N PRO A 70 5.84 -18.24 -16.42
CA PRO A 70 6.05 -19.52 -15.75
C PRO A 70 6.05 -19.37 -14.23
N VAL A 71 4.91 -19.73 -13.61
CA VAL A 71 4.61 -19.51 -12.20
C VAL A 71 5.47 -20.38 -11.28
N LYS A 72 6.07 -19.76 -10.25
CA LYS A 72 6.61 -20.46 -9.08
C LYS A 72 5.58 -20.44 -7.96
N HIS A 73 4.74 -21.46 -7.92
CA HIS A 73 3.54 -21.45 -7.08
C HIS A 73 3.84 -21.35 -5.58
N ASN A 74 4.81 -22.12 -5.09
CA ASN A 74 5.19 -22.09 -3.68
C ASN A 74 5.70 -20.71 -3.24
N ASP A 75 6.40 -20.00 -4.13
CA ASP A 75 6.90 -18.65 -3.85
C ASP A 75 5.73 -17.67 -3.73
N TYR A 76 4.77 -17.73 -4.68
CA TYR A 76 3.54 -16.93 -4.65
C TYR A 76 2.73 -17.18 -3.37
N GLU A 77 2.45 -18.45 -3.07
CA GLU A 77 1.65 -18.84 -1.91
C GLU A 77 2.32 -18.39 -0.60
N SER A 78 3.63 -18.58 -0.47
CA SER A 78 4.39 -18.10 0.68
C SER A 78 4.30 -16.57 0.83
N GLY A 79 4.37 -15.83 -0.27
CA GLY A 79 4.18 -14.38 -0.28
C GLY A 79 2.77 -13.98 0.16
N TYR A 80 1.76 -14.63 -0.42
CA TYR A 80 0.35 -14.41 -0.12
C TYR A 80 0.05 -14.63 1.36
N LEU A 81 0.51 -15.75 1.93
CA LEU A 81 0.34 -16.05 3.35
C LEU A 81 0.97 -14.98 4.24
N LYS A 82 2.13 -14.45 3.86
CA LYS A 82 2.74 -13.33 4.60
C LYS A 82 1.88 -12.07 4.52
N GLY A 83 1.46 -11.68 3.31
CA GLY A 83 0.65 -10.47 3.10
C GLY A 83 -0.71 -10.55 3.80
N ILE A 84 -1.39 -11.71 3.73
CA ILE A 84 -2.71 -11.87 4.32
C ILE A 84 -2.67 -11.84 5.85
N MET A 85 -1.61 -12.34 6.49
CA MET A 85 -1.43 -12.21 7.95
C MET A 85 -1.32 -10.74 8.39
N GLU A 86 -0.69 -9.90 7.57
CA GLU A 86 -0.57 -8.46 7.82
C GLU A 86 -1.90 -7.72 7.57
N TYR A 87 -2.61 -8.05 6.47
CA TYR A 87 -3.94 -7.52 6.18
C TYR A 87 -4.94 -7.87 7.29
N CYS A 88 -4.91 -9.12 7.76
CA CYS A 88 -5.83 -9.65 8.78
C CYS A 88 -5.52 -9.19 10.21
N ASN A 89 -4.95 -7.99 10.35
CA ASN A 89 -4.70 -7.35 11.63
C ASN A 89 -6.00 -6.73 12.18
N PRO A 90 -6.54 -7.25 13.30
CA PRO A 90 -7.82 -6.81 13.84
C PRO A 90 -7.81 -5.36 14.34
N ASN A 91 -6.64 -4.75 14.56
CA ASN A 91 -6.53 -3.35 14.99
C ASN A 91 -7.01 -2.37 13.92
N PHE A 92 -7.04 -2.77 12.64
CA PHE A 92 -7.50 -1.92 11.53
C PHE A 92 -8.92 -2.27 11.06
N ALA A 93 -9.43 -3.44 11.42
CA ALA A 93 -10.71 -3.96 10.93
C ALA A 93 -11.90 -3.04 11.25
N TYR A 94 -11.97 -2.48 12.47
CA TYR A 94 -13.03 -1.52 12.82
C TYR A 94 -13.00 -0.28 11.92
N GLN A 95 -11.81 0.27 11.67
CA GLN A 95 -11.66 1.45 10.81
C GLN A 95 -12.06 1.16 9.36
N MET A 96 -11.73 -0.03 8.84
CA MET A 96 -12.21 -0.46 7.54
C MET A 96 -13.74 -0.50 7.48
N GLY A 97 -14.37 -1.03 8.53
CA GLY A 97 -15.83 -1.12 8.64
C GLY A 97 -16.52 0.25 8.63
N VAL A 98 -16.07 1.21 9.45
CA VAL A 98 -16.68 2.56 9.49
C VAL A 98 -16.44 3.38 8.22
N ASN A 99 -15.38 3.05 7.46
CA ASN A 99 -15.11 3.62 6.14
C ASN A 99 -15.96 3.00 5.02
N GLY A 100 -16.83 2.03 5.33
CA GLY A 100 -17.65 1.35 4.33
C GLY A 100 -16.85 0.45 3.39
N GLN A 101 -15.67 -0.02 3.80
CA GLN A 101 -14.90 -0.98 3.01
C GLN A 101 -15.49 -2.37 3.19
N TYR A 102 -15.98 -2.97 2.11
CA TYR A 102 -16.53 -4.33 2.14
C TYR A 102 -15.43 -5.37 2.42
N TYR A 103 -15.73 -6.36 3.26
CA TYR A 103 -14.80 -7.44 3.60
C TYR A 103 -15.28 -8.77 2.99
N GLU A 104 -14.46 -9.36 2.12
CA GLU A 104 -14.81 -10.56 1.36
C GLU A 104 -14.57 -11.89 2.08
N GLY A 105 -14.14 -11.87 3.36
CA GLY A 105 -13.89 -13.12 4.10
C GLY A 105 -12.48 -13.68 3.96
N VAL A 106 -11.54 -12.98 3.32
CA VAL A 106 -10.17 -13.47 3.03
C VAL A 106 -9.32 -13.84 4.25
N CYS A 107 -9.69 -13.39 5.46
CA CYS A 107 -9.01 -13.76 6.69
C CYS A 107 -9.48 -15.11 7.27
N GLU A 108 -10.45 -15.79 6.67
CA GLU A 108 -10.86 -17.13 7.12
C GLU A 108 -9.68 -18.10 7.17
N GLY A 109 -9.58 -18.89 8.26
CA GLY A 109 -8.45 -19.80 8.49
C GLY A 109 -7.21 -19.14 9.13
N THR A 110 -7.15 -17.81 9.22
CA THR A 110 -6.08 -17.13 9.99
C THR A 110 -6.36 -17.17 11.49
N GLU A 111 -5.31 -17.06 12.30
CA GLU A 111 -5.41 -17.01 13.78
C GLU A 111 -6.34 -15.88 14.26
N GLN A 112 -6.28 -14.72 13.60
CA GLN A 112 -7.03 -13.52 13.97
C GLN A 112 -8.41 -13.42 13.30
N SER A 113 -8.79 -14.40 12.47
CA SER A 113 -9.99 -14.40 11.63
C SER A 113 -11.28 -13.96 12.35
N GLN A 114 -11.54 -14.56 13.51
CA GLN A 114 -12.73 -14.28 14.32
C GLN A 114 -12.73 -12.83 14.83
N LYS A 115 -11.60 -12.39 15.39
CA LYS A 115 -11.47 -11.04 15.95
C LYS A 115 -11.55 -9.97 14.85
N PHE A 116 -10.90 -10.21 13.71
CA PHE A 116 -10.95 -9.33 12.56
C PHE A 116 -12.40 -9.15 12.07
N ARG A 117 -13.14 -10.25 11.88
CA ARG A 117 -14.54 -10.20 11.44
C ARG A 117 -15.42 -9.43 12.42
N MET A 118 -15.27 -9.66 13.73
CA MET A 118 -16.05 -8.96 14.75
C MET A 118 -15.80 -7.45 14.74
N GLU A 119 -14.54 -7.02 14.67
CA GLU A 119 -14.19 -5.59 14.64
C GLU A 119 -14.66 -4.92 13.35
N TRP A 120 -14.47 -5.57 12.20
CA TRP A 120 -15.01 -5.08 10.93
C TRP A 120 -16.53 -4.93 10.97
N GLN A 121 -17.25 -5.93 11.48
CA GLN A 121 -18.71 -5.90 11.59
C GLN A 121 -19.19 -4.77 12.50
N ARG A 122 -18.47 -4.51 13.61
CA ARG A 122 -18.76 -3.39 14.51
C ARG A 122 -18.72 -2.05 13.76
N GLY A 123 -17.68 -1.81 12.97
CA GLY A 123 -17.56 -0.60 12.17
C GLY A 123 -18.59 -0.52 11.03
N TRP A 124 -18.81 -1.63 10.33
CA TRP A 124 -19.77 -1.72 9.23
C TRP A 124 -21.21 -1.43 9.68
N ASN A 125 -21.58 -1.89 10.88
CA ASN A 125 -22.89 -1.58 11.47
C ASN A 125 -23.06 -0.09 11.73
N GLU A 126 -22.00 0.65 12.06
CA GLU A 126 -22.05 2.10 12.26
C GLU A 126 -22.12 2.84 10.93
N TYR A 127 -21.40 2.38 9.89
CA TYR A 127 -21.48 2.94 8.54
C TYR A 127 -22.89 2.86 7.94
N ASN A 128 -23.66 1.81 8.26
CA ASN A 128 -25.01 1.58 7.73
C ASN A 128 -26.16 2.11 8.61
N ARG A 129 -25.88 2.87 9.67
CA ARG A 129 -26.91 3.54 10.48
C ARG A 129 -27.36 4.84 9.83
#